data_AF-A0A1H3P7P6-F1
#
_entry.id   AF-A0A1H3P7P6-F1
#
_cell.length_a   1.000
_cell.length_b   1.000
_cell.length_c   1.000
_cell.angle_alpha   90.00
_cell.angle_beta   90.00
_cell.angle_gamma   90.00
#
_symmetry.space_group_name_H-M   'P 1'
#
loop_
_entity.id
_entity.type
_entity.pdbx_description
1 polymer ?
#
loop_
_entity_poly.entity_id
_entity_poly.type
_entity_poly.pdbx_seq_one_letter_code
_entity_poly.pdbx_strand_id
1 'polypeptide(L)'
;MFFVTKTPWWNAKTKPQTRISSIPARELHYYYREEGDEKRGMVMVYADAPSMNYWKFFVKNKSHQKAEINQDERLIEQYLKYLTPHPASIDPKERKAQAQAITCFGIRDWGKEPFEAGCYVWKPEILVDQSIAALASFGLADSISLRNIHICGEAYSDFQEFIKGRLRSALTVLKQIN
;
A
#
# COMPACT_ATOMS: atom_id res chain seq x y z
N MET A 1 -4.27 0.70 -4.21
CA MET A 1 -5.51 0.39 -4.96
C MET A 1 -5.21 -0.64 -6.02
N PHE A 2 -6.23 -1.31 -6.55
CA PHE A 2 -6.07 -2.21 -7.68
C PHE A 2 -7.29 -2.19 -8.60
N PHE A 3 -7.09 -2.60 -9.85
CA PHE A 3 -8.13 -2.79 -10.85
C PHE A 3 -7.87 -4.07 -11.62
N VAL A 4 -8.89 -4.90 -11.82
CA VAL A 4 -8.86 -6.15 -12.58
C VAL A 4 -9.72 -5.98 -13.84
N THR A 5 -9.15 -6.22 -15.01
CA THR A 5 -9.81 -6.02 -16.31
C THR A 5 -9.71 -7.25 -17.21
N LYS A 6 -10.73 -7.47 -18.03
CA LYS A 6 -10.74 -8.47 -19.10
C LYS A 6 -10.04 -8.00 -20.37
N THR A 7 -9.77 -6.70 -20.49
CA THR A 7 -9.20 -6.09 -21.70
C THR A 7 -7.96 -5.25 -21.34
N PRO A 8 -6.89 -5.87 -20.79
CA PRO A 8 -5.67 -5.14 -20.51
C PRO A 8 -5.03 -4.67 -21.83
N TRP A 9 -4.59 -3.41 -21.87
CA TRP A 9 -3.76 -2.92 -22.98
C TRP A 9 -2.28 -3.31 -22.83
N TRP A 10 -1.90 -3.75 -21.62
CA TRP A 10 -0.57 -4.26 -21.28
C TRP A 10 -0.49 -5.78 -21.43
N ASN A 11 0.73 -6.32 -21.37
CA ASN A 11 1.01 -7.75 -21.46
C ASN A 11 2.18 -8.16 -20.53
N ALA A 12 2.60 -9.42 -20.59
CA ALA A 12 3.68 -9.97 -19.74
C ALA A 12 5.04 -9.27 -19.90
N LYS A 13 5.28 -8.53 -20.99
CA LYS A 13 6.52 -7.77 -21.23
C LYS A 13 6.42 -6.32 -20.79
N THR A 14 5.24 -5.84 -20.40
CA THR A 14 5.05 -4.47 -19.92
C THR A 14 5.81 -4.28 -18.62
N LYS A 15 6.74 -3.33 -18.60
CA LYS A 15 7.54 -3.04 -17.42
C LYS A 15 6.67 -2.40 -16.33
N PRO A 16 6.95 -2.66 -15.03
CA PRO A 16 6.45 -1.82 -13.95
C PRO A 16 6.74 -0.34 -14.23
N GLN A 17 5.96 0.56 -13.64
CA GLN A 17 6.06 2.01 -13.80
C GLN A 17 5.76 2.57 -15.19
N THR A 18 5.41 1.73 -16.17
CA THR A 18 4.91 2.22 -17.46
C THR A 18 3.75 3.19 -17.21
N ARG A 19 3.86 4.44 -17.68
CA ARG A 19 2.90 5.54 -17.44
C ARG A 19 2.76 6.05 -16.00
N ILE A 20 3.72 5.81 -15.11
CA ILE A 20 3.65 6.29 -13.71
C ILE A 20 3.42 7.81 -13.60
N SER A 21 4.00 8.61 -14.50
CA SER A 21 3.85 10.07 -14.53
C SER A 21 2.44 10.55 -14.87
N SER A 22 1.55 9.66 -15.35
CA SER A 22 0.20 10.02 -15.76
C SER A 22 -0.82 9.98 -14.62
N ILE A 23 -0.46 9.45 -13.44
CA ILE A 23 -1.38 9.20 -12.34
C ILE A 23 -0.74 9.64 -11.02
N PRO A 24 -1.51 10.15 -10.03
CA PRO A 24 -0.97 10.42 -8.71
C PRO A 24 -0.57 9.12 -8.00
N ALA A 25 0.64 8.61 -8.19
CA ALA A 25 1.09 7.37 -7.56
C ALA A 25 2.61 7.37 -7.37
N ARG A 26 3.08 6.54 -6.43
CA ARG A 26 4.51 6.25 -6.29
C ARG A 26 4.91 5.11 -7.19
N GLU A 27 4.08 4.07 -7.26
CA GLU A 27 4.36 2.89 -8.06
C GLU A 27 3.14 2.36 -8.80
N LEU A 28 3.38 1.88 -10.03
CA LEU A 28 2.46 1.11 -10.85
C LEU A 28 3.02 -0.27 -11.13
N HIS A 29 2.23 -1.30 -10.79
CA HIS A 29 2.57 -2.69 -11.06
C HIS A 29 1.51 -3.32 -11.94
N TYR A 30 1.95 -4.01 -12.99
CA TYR A 30 1.09 -4.68 -13.94
C TYR A 30 1.23 -6.18 -13.78
N TYR A 31 0.09 -6.85 -13.68
CA TYR A 31 -0.02 -8.30 -13.76
C TYR A 31 -0.84 -8.63 -15.01
N TYR A 32 -0.43 -9.67 -15.72
CA TYR A 32 -1.07 -10.16 -16.92
C TYR A 32 -1.07 -11.68 -16.91
N ARG A 33 -2.19 -12.27 -17.29
CA ARG A 33 -2.33 -13.71 -17.52
C ARG A 33 -3.19 -13.98 -18.75
N GLU A 34 -2.91 -15.09 -19.39
CA GLU A 34 -3.74 -15.69 -20.44
C GLU A 34 -4.41 -16.93 -19.87
N GLU A 35 -5.71 -17.07 -20.10
CA GLU A 35 -6.52 -18.22 -19.70
C GLU A 35 -7.26 -18.73 -20.95
N GLY A 36 -6.60 -19.62 -21.69
CA GLY A 36 -7.07 -20.02 -23.02
C GLY A 36 -7.04 -18.83 -24.00
N ASP A 37 -8.17 -18.56 -24.66
CA ASP A 37 -8.33 -17.41 -25.55
C ASP A 37 -8.64 -16.11 -24.80
N GLU A 38 -8.85 -16.15 -23.48
CA GLU A 38 -9.12 -14.96 -22.67
C GLU A 38 -7.86 -14.33 -22.09
N LYS A 39 -7.90 -13.00 -22.01
CA LYS A 39 -6.87 -12.19 -21.33
C LYS A 39 -7.42 -11.64 -20.03
N ARG A 40 -6.56 -11.57 -19.02
CA ARG A 40 -6.86 -10.92 -17.75
C ARG A 40 -5.66 -10.10 -17.30
N GLY A 41 -5.92 -8.87 -16.87
CA GLY A 41 -4.90 -8.01 -16.30
C GLY A 41 -5.34 -7.48 -14.95
N MET A 42 -4.36 -7.27 -14.07
CA MET A 42 -4.52 -6.45 -12.88
C MET A 42 -3.48 -5.33 -12.92
N VAL A 43 -3.87 -4.12 -12.56
CA VAL A 43 -2.94 -3.04 -12.26
C VAL A 43 -3.09 -2.66 -10.80
N MET A 44 -1.97 -2.60 -10.08
CA MET A 44 -1.89 -2.06 -8.74
C MET A 44 -1.34 -0.65 -8.81
N VAL A 45 -2.06 0.28 -8.17
CA VAL A 45 -1.64 1.66 -7.97
C VAL A 45 -1.26 1.81 -6.50
N TYR A 46 0.03 1.93 -6.23
CA TYR A 46 0.58 2.11 -4.88
C TYR A 46 0.99 3.56 -4.68
N ALA A 47 0.56 4.14 -3.56
CA ALA A 47 0.77 5.54 -3.24
C ALA A 47 1.05 5.70 -1.74
N ASP A 48 2.01 6.56 -1.43
CA ASP A 48 2.31 7.11 -0.13
C ASP A 48 2.16 8.64 -0.19
N ALA A 49 2.62 9.36 0.84
CA ALA A 49 2.62 10.82 0.81
C ALA A 49 3.59 11.36 -0.26
N PRO A 50 3.20 12.35 -1.09
CA PRO A 50 1.95 13.11 -1.00
C PRO A 50 0.79 12.53 -1.82
N SER A 51 1.03 11.59 -2.74
CA SER A 51 0.05 11.07 -3.70
C SER A 51 -1.20 10.46 -3.05
N MET A 52 -1.07 9.88 -1.85
CA MET A 52 -2.21 9.32 -1.10
C MET A 52 -3.31 10.35 -0.80
N ASN A 53 -2.96 11.64 -0.70
CA ASN A 53 -3.93 12.70 -0.43
C ASN A 53 -4.96 12.88 -1.54
N TYR A 54 -4.61 12.49 -2.76
CA TYR A 54 -5.55 12.45 -3.88
C TYR A 54 -6.55 11.31 -3.72
N TRP A 55 -6.11 10.15 -3.26
CA TRP A 55 -6.93 8.93 -3.24
C TRP A 55 -7.82 8.75 -2.02
N LYS A 56 -7.48 9.40 -0.89
CA LYS A 56 -8.26 9.26 0.35
C LYS A 56 -9.75 9.63 0.22
N PHE A 57 -10.10 10.46 -0.76
CA PHE A 57 -11.48 10.87 -1.05
C PHE A 57 -12.36 9.76 -1.67
N PHE A 58 -11.74 8.65 -2.11
CA PHE A 58 -12.46 7.47 -2.61
C PHE A 58 -12.65 6.40 -1.53
N VAL A 59 -12.17 6.62 -0.31
CA VAL A 59 -12.36 5.70 0.83
C VAL A 59 -13.59 6.12 1.61
N LYS A 60 -14.65 5.31 1.53
CA LYS A 60 -15.97 5.64 2.09
C LYS A 60 -16.05 5.39 3.60
N ASN A 61 -15.45 4.31 4.09
CA ASN A 61 -15.58 3.93 5.49
C ASN A 61 -14.64 4.74 6.37
N LYS A 62 -15.10 5.05 7.58
CA LYS A 62 -14.28 5.74 8.60
C LYS A 62 -13.17 4.83 9.11
N SER A 63 -13.50 3.58 9.43
CA SER A 63 -12.53 2.53 9.76
C SER A 63 -12.34 1.61 8.57
N HIS A 64 -11.10 1.19 8.35
CA HIS A 64 -10.69 0.47 7.16
C HIS A 64 -9.99 -0.85 7.51
N GLN A 65 -10.65 -1.70 8.30
CA GLN A 65 -10.13 -3.02 8.69
C GLN A 65 -9.83 -3.94 7.49
N LYS A 66 -10.63 -3.85 6.42
CA LYS A 66 -10.48 -4.60 5.16
C LYS A 66 -10.40 -3.62 3.99
N ALA A 67 -9.91 -4.05 2.82
CA ALA A 67 -9.95 -3.22 1.62
C ALA A 67 -11.41 -2.99 1.17
N GLU A 68 -11.72 -1.79 0.70
CA GLU A 68 -13.01 -1.48 0.08
C GLU A 68 -13.01 -1.98 -1.36
N ILE A 69 -13.77 -3.04 -1.61
CA ILE A 69 -13.89 -3.68 -2.92
C ILE A 69 -15.21 -3.27 -3.58
N ASN A 70 -15.14 -2.79 -4.82
CA ASN A 70 -16.28 -2.41 -5.65
C ASN A 70 -17.24 -1.39 -5.01
N GLN A 71 -16.73 -0.52 -4.11
CA GLN A 71 -17.59 0.41 -3.36
C GLN A 71 -17.73 1.80 -3.98
N ASP A 72 -16.69 2.32 -4.63
CA ASP A 72 -16.68 3.68 -5.19
C ASP A 72 -16.36 3.68 -6.68
N GLU A 73 -17.40 3.70 -7.52
CA GLU A 73 -17.28 3.67 -8.98
C GLU A 73 -16.50 4.85 -9.56
N ARG A 74 -16.31 5.95 -8.82
CA ARG A 74 -15.44 7.06 -9.24
C ARG A 74 -13.98 6.61 -9.42
N LEU A 75 -13.57 5.50 -8.80
CA LEU A 75 -12.27 4.86 -9.05
C LEU A 75 -12.17 4.33 -10.49
N ILE A 76 -13.25 3.78 -11.06
CA ILE A 76 -13.27 3.37 -12.47
C ILE A 76 -13.04 4.58 -13.36
N GLU A 77 -13.65 5.72 -13.04
CA GLU A 77 -13.44 6.96 -13.80
C GLU A 77 -11.97 7.40 -13.77
N GLN A 78 -11.29 7.26 -12.62
CA GLN A 78 -9.86 7.57 -12.53
C GLN A 78 -8.99 6.58 -13.31
N TYR A 79 -9.34 5.29 -13.29
CA TYR A 79 -8.70 4.30 -14.15
C TYR A 79 -8.82 4.68 -15.62
N LEU A 80 -10.03 5.00 -16.08
CA LEU A 80 -10.30 5.41 -17.47
C LEU A 80 -9.59 6.72 -17.82
N LYS A 81 -9.43 7.63 -16.85
CA LYS A 81 -8.76 8.91 -17.06
C LYS A 81 -7.24 8.79 -17.20
N TYR A 82 -6.59 7.94 -16.40
CA TYR A 82 -5.12 7.96 -16.31
C TYR A 82 -4.45 6.71 -16.88
N LEU A 83 -5.10 5.55 -16.73
CA LEU A 83 -4.50 4.25 -16.98
C LEU A 83 -4.86 3.66 -18.34
N THR A 84 -5.79 4.26 -19.10
CA THR A 84 -6.03 3.84 -20.50
C THR A 84 -5.04 4.50 -21.46
N PRO A 85 -4.68 3.87 -22.58
CA PRO A 85 -3.73 4.42 -23.53
C PRO A 85 -4.09 5.82 -24.03
N HIS A 86 -5.38 6.09 -24.27
CA HIS A 86 -5.86 7.28 -24.99
C HIS A 86 -7.04 7.98 -24.29
N PRO A 87 -6.86 8.59 -23.11
CA PRO A 87 -7.97 9.06 -22.29
C PRO A 87 -8.78 10.24 -22.89
N ALA A 88 -8.24 10.93 -23.91
CA ALA A 88 -8.88 12.07 -24.57
C ALA A 88 -9.63 11.75 -25.88
N SER A 89 -9.58 10.50 -26.37
CA SER A 89 -10.12 10.14 -27.70
C SER A 89 -10.98 8.87 -27.71
N ILE A 90 -11.43 8.40 -26.55
CA ILE A 90 -12.29 7.22 -26.44
C ILE A 90 -13.75 7.64 -26.71
N ASP A 91 -14.32 7.14 -27.79
CA ASP A 91 -15.76 7.20 -28.09
C ASP A 91 -16.58 6.77 -26.86
N PRO A 92 -17.66 7.47 -26.46
CA PRO A 92 -18.51 7.09 -25.33
C PRO A 92 -18.86 5.59 -25.26
N LYS A 93 -19.06 4.93 -26.40
CA LYS A 93 -19.34 3.49 -26.46
C LYS A 93 -18.14 2.65 -26.02
N GLU A 94 -16.94 2.98 -26.50
CA GLU A 94 -15.70 2.30 -26.10
C GLU A 94 -15.40 2.56 -24.62
N ARG A 95 -15.63 3.79 -24.13
CA ARG A 95 -15.44 4.13 -22.71
C ARG A 95 -16.33 3.27 -21.82
N LYS A 96 -17.60 3.11 -22.22
CA LYS A 96 -18.56 2.23 -21.53
C LYS A 96 -18.11 0.76 -21.56
N ALA A 97 -17.63 0.28 -22.71
CA ALA A 97 -17.13 -1.09 -22.83
C ALA A 97 -15.91 -1.35 -21.93
N GLN A 98 -14.94 -0.41 -21.88
CA GLN A 98 -13.78 -0.51 -20.99
C GLN A 98 -14.16 -0.46 -19.52
N ALA A 99 -15.13 0.39 -19.14
CA ALA A 99 -15.67 0.42 -17.79
C ALA A 99 -16.28 -0.94 -17.39
N GLN A 100 -17.09 -1.52 -18.28
CA GLN A 100 -17.73 -2.83 -18.09
C GLN A 100 -16.72 -3.99 -18.07
N ALA A 101 -15.55 -3.82 -18.69
CA ALA A 101 -14.48 -4.81 -18.67
C ALA A 101 -13.73 -4.86 -17.32
N ILE A 102 -13.87 -3.82 -16.47
CA ILE A 102 -13.34 -3.83 -15.10
C ILE A 102 -14.27 -4.67 -14.23
N THR A 103 -13.74 -5.80 -13.77
CA THR A 103 -14.52 -6.82 -13.05
C THR A 103 -14.39 -6.72 -11.53
N CYS A 104 -13.29 -6.14 -11.06
CA CYS A 104 -13.03 -5.94 -9.64
C CYS A 104 -12.07 -4.76 -9.48
N PHE A 105 -12.36 -3.89 -8.53
CA PHE A 105 -11.47 -2.81 -8.14
C PHE A 105 -11.56 -2.58 -6.65
N GLY A 106 -10.52 -1.98 -6.08
CA GLY A 106 -10.56 -1.67 -4.66
C GLY A 106 -9.46 -0.74 -4.20
N ILE A 107 -9.73 -0.16 -3.04
CA ILE A 107 -8.81 0.74 -2.35
C ILE A 107 -8.55 0.20 -0.95
N ARG A 108 -7.28 0.30 -0.54
CA ARG A 108 -6.85 0.08 0.83
C ARG A 108 -6.04 1.30 1.23
N ASP A 109 -6.48 1.94 2.30
CA ASP A 109 -5.81 3.06 2.93
C ASP A 109 -5.35 2.60 4.31
N TRP A 110 -4.02 2.45 4.43
CA TRP A 110 -3.38 2.03 5.68
C TRP A 110 -3.30 3.17 6.71
N GLY A 111 -3.52 4.43 6.30
CA GLY A 111 -3.54 5.58 7.20
C GLY A 111 -4.85 5.74 7.99
N LYS A 112 -5.87 4.90 7.74
CA LYS A 112 -7.12 4.91 8.51
C LYS A 112 -7.09 3.94 9.69
N GLU A 113 -7.92 4.22 10.69
CA GLU A 113 -8.18 3.32 11.81
C GLU A 113 -8.53 1.91 11.31
N PRO A 114 -8.05 0.83 11.95
CA PRO A 114 -7.24 0.82 13.17
C PRO A 114 -5.72 0.80 12.93
N PHE A 115 -5.24 1.04 11.70
CA PHE A 115 -3.82 0.86 11.37
C PHE A 115 -3.02 2.16 11.45
N GLU A 116 -3.61 3.27 11.04
CA GLU A 116 -3.08 4.64 11.17
C GLU A 116 -1.75 4.92 10.44
N ALA A 117 -1.06 3.90 9.94
CA ALA A 117 0.08 3.97 9.04
C ALA A 117 0.27 2.67 8.26
N GLY A 118 0.91 2.75 7.09
CA GLY A 118 1.33 1.58 6.31
C GLY A 118 2.75 1.10 6.65
N CYS A 119 3.61 2.02 7.05
CA CYS A 119 4.97 1.79 7.52
C CYS A 119 5.44 3.03 8.31
N TYR A 120 6.60 2.93 8.96
CA TYR A 120 7.19 4.02 9.73
C TYR A 120 8.64 4.25 9.30
N VAL A 121 9.09 5.50 9.39
CA VAL A 121 10.48 5.87 9.13
C VAL A 121 11.00 6.69 10.30
N TRP A 122 12.24 6.45 10.69
CA TRP A 122 12.90 7.27 11.72
C TRP A 122 12.95 8.73 11.27
N LYS A 123 12.62 9.62 12.20
CA LYS A 123 12.82 11.05 11.97
C LYS A 123 14.32 11.35 11.91
N PRO A 124 14.72 12.43 11.20
CA PRO A 124 16.08 12.94 11.28
C PRO A 124 16.52 13.11 12.73
N GLU A 125 17.84 12.97 12.97
CA GLU A 125 18.50 13.18 14.26
C GLU A 125 18.18 12.16 15.38
N ILE A 126 17.35 11.15 15.09
CA ILE A 126 17.12 10.06 16.04
C ILE A 126 18.35 9.14 16.08
N LEU A 127 18.87 8.92 17.29
CA LEU A 127 19.88 7.89 17.56
C LEU A 127 19.19 6.53 17.57
N VAL A 128 19.10 5.92 16.38
CA VAL A 128 18.35 4.67 16.12
C VAL A 128 18.77 3.54 17.05
N ASP A 129 20.08 3.25 17.14
CA ASP A 129 20.59 2.15 17.96
C ASP A 129 20.26 2.31 19.45
N GLN A 130 20.38 3.54 19.97
CA GLN A 130 20.05 3.84 21.35
C GLN A 130 18.54 3.72 21.61
N SER A 131 17.73 4.16 20.65
CA SER A 131 16.27 4.10 20.73
C SER A 131 15.80 2.64 20.71
N ILE A 132 16.33 1.81 19.81
CA ILE A 132 16.04 0.36 19.75
C ILE A 132 16.47 -0.32 21.05
N ALA A 133 17.68 -0.04 21.56
CA ALA A 133 18.18 -0.63 22.80
C ALA A 133 17.31 -0.24 24.02
N ALA A 134 16.89 1.02 24.11
CA ALA A 134 16.01 1.50 25.17
C ALA A 134 14.63 0.82 25.12
N LEU A 135 14.05 0.68 23.92
CA LEU A 135 12.75 0.05 23.71
C LEU A 135 12.79 -1.48 23.87
N ALA A 136 13.96 -2.10 23.68
CA ALA A 136 14.12 -3.54 23.83
C ALA A 136 13.86 -4.03 25.27
N SER A 137 14.15 -3.21 26.28
CA SER A 137 13.93 -3.56 27.69
C SER A 137 14.04 -2.33 28.61
N PHE A 138 12.91 -1.95 29.21
CA PHE A 138 12.80 -0.84 30.16
C PHE A 138 11.74 -1.13 31.24
N GLY A 139 11.72 -0.30 32.30
CA GLY A 139 10.71 -0.35 33.36
C GLY A 139 9.95 0.98 33.45
N LEU A 140 8.81 0.99 34.14
CA LEU A 140 8.07 2.23 34.42
C LEU A 140 8.65 2.93 35.65
N ALA A 141 8.33 4.21 35.86
CA ALA A 141 8.90 5.09 36.89
C ALA A 141 9.28 4.40 38.22
N ASP A 142 8.33 3.75 38.89
CA ASP A 142 8.55 3.14 40.21
C ASP A 142 9.27 1.77 40.15
N SER A 143 9.61 1.30 38.95
CA SER A 143 10.11 -0.05 38.66
C SER A 143 11.17 -0.06 37.55
N ILE A 144 11.96 1.01 37.42
CA ILE A 144 13.04 1.12 36.41
C ILE A 144 14.01 -0.07 36.48
N SER A 145 14.21 -0.63 37.69
CA SER A 145 15.06 -1.80 37.91
C SER A 145 14.48 -3.11 37.35
N LEU A 146 13.16 -3.22 37.15
CA LEU A 146 12.51 -4.46 36.74
C LEU A 146 12.65 -4.78 35.24
N ARG A 147 13.01 -3.78 34.40
CA ARG A 147 13.31 -3.91 32.96
C ARG A 147 12.44 -4.94 32.18
N ASN A 148 11.17 -5.04 32.54
CA ASN A 148 10.24 -6.11 32.16
C ASN A 148 9.24 -5.68 31.08
N ILE A 149 9.40 -4.48 30.53
CA ILE A 149 8.59 -3.97 29.42
C ILE A 149 9.45 -3.95 28.17
N HIS A 150 8.86 -4.48 27.10
CA HIS A 150 9.51 -4.66 25.82
C HIS A 150 8.63 -4.11 24.71
N ILE A 151 9.21 -3.30 23.85
CA ILE A 151 8.57 -2.82 22.63
C ILE A 151 9.39 -3.35 21.45
N CYS A 152 8.75 -4.16 20.61
CA CYS A 152 9.29 -4.59 19.33
C CYS A 152 8.27 -4.40 18.22
N GLY A 153 8.76 -4.25 16.99
CA GLY A 153 7.92 -4.09 15.82
C GLY A 153 8.73 -3.53 14.65
N GLU A 154 8.14 -3.53 13.46
CA GLU A 154 8.78 -2.93 12.29
C GLU A 154 9.07 -1.44 12.52
N ALA A 155 8.15 -0.71 13.16
CA ALA A 155 8.29 0.71 13.45
C ALA A 155 9.55 1.07 14.26
N TYR A 156 9.95 0.19 15.17
CA TYR A 156 11.10 0.34 16.07
C TYR A 156 12.21 -0.64 15.71
N SER A 157 12.54 -0.70 14.43
CA SER A 157 13.59 -1.56 13.89
C SER A 157 14.63 -0.78 13.10
N ASP A 158 15.75 -1.44 12.83
CA ASP A 158 16.83 -0.95 11.97
C ASP A 158 16.56 -1.19 10.47
N PHE A 159 15.43 -1.81 10.14
CA PHE A 159 15.05 -2.16 8.77
C PHE A 159 13.55 -2.03 8.55
N GLN A 160 13.10 -0.78 8.69
CA GLN A 160 11.72 -0.32 8.49
C GLN A 160 11.17 -0.68 7.11
N GLU A 161 9.85 -0.76 7.00
CA GLU A 161 9.04 -1.19 5.86
C GLU A 161 9.11 -2.70 5.54
N PHE A 162 10.03 -3.45 6.16
CA PHE A 162 10.24 -4.86 5.87
C PHE A 162 9.87 -5.77 7.04
N ILE A 163 9.36 -6.96 6.71
CA ILE A 163 9.14 -8.06 7.67
C ILE A 163 10.43 -8.37 8.45
N LYS A 164 11.58 -8.27 7.76
CA LYS A 164 12.89 -8.51 8.38
C LYS A 164 13.17 -7.53 9.53
N GLY A 165 12.75 -6.26 9.45
CA GLY A 165 12.85 -5.31 10.56
C GLY A 165 12.07 -5.76 11.79
N ARG A 166 10.81 -6.17 11.60
CA ARG A 166 9.98 -6.73 12.69
C ARG A 166 10.65 -7.92 13.37
N LEU A 167 11.18 -8.86 12.58
CA LEU A 167 11.82 -10.07 13.11
C LEU A 167 13.13 -9.75 13.87
N ARG A 168 13.93 -8.81 13.36
CA ARG A 168 15.17 -8.37 14.03
C ARG A 168 14.87 -7.66 15.35
N SER A 169 13.90 -6.75 15.36
CA SER A 169 13.46 -6.05 16.58
C SER A 169 12.92 -7.04 17.63
N ALA A 170 12.10 -8.02 17.22
CA ALA A 170 11.62 -9.08 18.11
C ALA A 170 12.77 -9.93 18.68
N LEU A 171 13.76 -10.29 17.86
CA LEU A 171 14.95 -11.02 18.32
C LEU A 171 15.76 -10.20 19.33
N THR A 172 15.87 -8.88 19.16
CA THR A 172 16.54 -8.00 20.12
C THR A 172 15.84 -8.03 21.48
N VAL A 173 14.51 -7.97 21.51
CA VAL A 173 13.70 -8.11 22.73
C VAL A 173 13.89 -9.48 23.37
N LEU A 174 13.79 -10.57 22.59
CA LEU A 174 13.89 -11.92 23.13
C LEU A 174 15.24 -12.19 23.82
N LYS A 175 16.32 -11.54 23.39
CA LYS A 175 17.63 -11.62 24.06
C LYS A 175 17.69 -10.93 25.43
N GLN A 176 16.69 -10.11 25.76
CA GLN A 176 16.56 -9.43 27.06
C GLN A 176 15.63 -10.17 28.03
N ILE A 177 14.89 -11.17 27.53
CA ILE A 177 13.97 -11.99 28.33
C ILE A 177 14.75 -13.26 28.70
N ASN A 178 15.04 -13.43 29.98
CA ASN A 178 15.60 -14.68 30.52
C ASN A 178 14.50 -15.74 30.68
#